data_AF-A0A2X3EV72-F1
#
_entry.id   AF-A0A2X3EV72-F1
#
_cell.length_a   1.000
_cell.length_b   1.000
_cell.length_c   1.000
_cell.angle_alpha   90.00
_cell.angle_beta   90.00
_cell.angle_gamma   90.00
#
_symmetry.space_group_name_H-M   'P 1'
#
loop_
_entity.id
_entity.type
_entity.pdbx_description
1 polymer ?
#
loop_
_entity_poly.entity_id
_entity_poly.type
_entity_poly.pdbx_seq_one_letter_code
_entity_poly.pdbx_strand_id
1 'polypeptide(L)'
;MFALDPTTLPNTYLKYYLYPDYEVAHSDPEFTRANEVMAGREKEVFDMAREITRRGTAEGAHFHAGAHATFIVDLACAIAFNTRSGCC
;
A
#
# COMPACT_ATOMS: atom_id res chain seq x y z
N MET A 1 -12.81 -19.21 19.83
CA MET A 1 -12.60 -17.96 19.05
C MET A 1 -12.61 -16.81 20.05
N PHE A 2 -11.49 -16.09 20.20
CA PHE A 2 -11.43 -14.98 21.15
C PHE A 2 -12.34 -13.86 20.66
N ALA A 3 -13.28 -13.41 21.49
CA ALA A 3 -14.07 -12.23 21.17
C ALA A 3 -13.12 -11.01 21.15
N LEU A 4 -13.03 -10.34 20.01
CA LEU A 4 -12.37 -9.04 19.93
C LEU A 4 -13.13 -8.06 20.82
N ASP A 5 -12.40 -7.15 21.47
CA ASP A 5 -13.01 -6.09 22.27
C ASP A 5 -13.96 -5.25 21.38
N PRO A 6 -15.28 -5.24 21.65
CA PRO A 6 -16.25 -4.55 20.82
C PRO A 6 -16.23 -3.02 21.01
N THR A 7 -15.46 -2.51 21.96
CA THR A 7 -15.39 -1.08 22.28
C THR A 7 -14.28 -0.34 21.54
N THR A 8 -13.40 -1.07 20.84
CA THR A 8 -12.26 -0.52 20.12
C THR A 8 -12.21 -1.00 18.66
N LEU A 9 -11.52 -0.23 17.81
CA LEU A 9 -11.24 -0.62 16.42
C LEU A 9 -9.81 -1.16 16.32
N PRO A 10 -9.61 -2.46 16.03
CA PRO A 10 -8.28 -3.03 15.97
C PRO A 10 -7.57 -2.62 14.67
N ASN A 11 -6.25 -2.45 14.76
CA ASN A 11 -5.42 -2.42 13.56
C ASN A 11 -5.46 -3.80 12.88
N THR A 12 -5.64 -3.82 11.55
CA THR A 12 -5.71 -5.04 10.74
C THR A 12 -4.54 -6.02 10.97
N TYR A 13 -3.35 -5.53 11.32
CA TYR A 13 -2.19 -6.38 11.60
C TYR A 13 -2.36 -7.25 12.86
N LEU A 14 -3.28 -6.92 13.77
CA LEU A 14 -3.55 -7.74 14.95
C LEU A 14 -4.06 -9.15 14.59
N LYS A 15 -4.59 -9.35 13.38
CA LYS A 15 -5.01 -10.68 12.91
C LYS A 15 -3.89 -11.73 12.97
N TYR A 16 -2.64 -11.34 12.72
CA TYR A 16 -1.49 -12.25 12.75
C TYR A 16 -1.11 -12.72 14.16
N TYR A 17 -1.56 -12.00 15.20
CA TYR A 17 -1.33 -12.36 16.60
C TYR A 17 -2.54 -13.06 17.23
N LEU A 18 -3.74 -12.65 16.85
CA LEU A 18 -5.00 -13.14 17.43
C LEU A 18 -5.55 -14.38 16.70
N TYR A 19 -5.19 -14.56 15.43
CA TYR A 19 -5.63 -15.66 14.57
C TYR A 19 -4.48 -16.25 13.72
N PRO A 20 -3.30 -16.56 14.30
CA PRO A 20 -2.14 -17.02 13.53
C PRO A 20 -2.40 -18.32 12.76
N ASP A 21 -3.06 -19.30 13.37
CA ASP A 21 -3.35 -20.59 12.75
C ASP A 21 -4.22 -20.45 11.49
N TYR A 22 -5.19 -19.52 11.54
CA TYR A 22 -6.05 -19.21 10.40
C TYR A 22 -5.25 -18.58 9.26
N GLU A 23 -4.38 -17.62 9.56
CA GLU A 23 -3.56 -16.94 8.54
C GLU A 23 -2.57 -17.90 7.87
N VAL A 24 -1.96 -18.82 8.63
CA VAL A 24 -1.08 -19.87 8.07
C VAL A 24 -1.87 -20.83 7.19
N ALA A 25 -3.06 -21.26 7.62
CA ALA A 25 -3.90 -22.17 6.84
C ALA A 25 -4.38 -21.60 5.49
N HIS A 26 -4.40 -20.27 5.35
CA HIS A 26 -4.77 -19.57 4.11
C HIS A 26 -3.57 -19.02 3.34
N SER A 27 -2.35 -19.38 3.73
CA SER A 27 -1.13 -18.97 3.05
C SER A 27 -0.66 -20.03 2.07
N ASP A 28 -0.04 -19.60 0.97
CA ASP A 28 0.62 -20.47 0.00
C ASP A 28 2.15 -20.35 0.17
N PRO A 29 2.86 -21.42 0.60
CA PRO A 29 4.31 -21.38 0.77
C PRO A 29 5.09 -21.28 -0.55
N GLU A 30 4.48 -21.66 -1.68
CA GLU A 30 5.13 -21.61 -3.00
C GLU A 30 4.82 -20.30 -3.75
N PHE A 31 3.77 -19.57 -3.35
CA PHE A 31 3.38 -18.30 -3.95
C PHE A 31 2.88 -17.28 -2.92
N THR A 32 3.81 -16.49 -2.39
CA THR A 32 3.54 -15.53 -1.31
C THR A 32 3.16 -14.15 -1.85
N ARG A 33 2.83 -13.23 -0.92
CA ARG A 33 2.59 -11.81 -1.25
C ARG A 33 3.74 -11.16 -2.01
N ALA A 34 4.99 -11.60 -1.82
CA ALA A 34 6.11 -11.08 -2.59
C ALA A 34 5.99 -11.45 -4.08
N ASN A 35 5.60 -12.69 -4.38
CA ASN A 35 5.40 -13.17 -5.74
C ASN A 35 4.25 -12.40 -6.43
N GLU A 36 3.17 -12.13 -5.72
CA GLU A 36 2.07 -11.28 -6.22
C GLU A 36 2.55 -9.88 -6.60
N VAL A 37 3.41 -9.25 -5.78
CA VAL A 37 3.96 -7.91 -6.07
C VAL A 37 4.85 -7.95 -7.30
N MET A 38 5.73 -8.97 -7.41
CA MET A 38 6.61 -9.15 -8.56
C MET A 38 5.81 -9.38 -9.85
N ALA A 39 4.78 -10.23 -9.80
CA ALA A 39 3.95 -10.58 -10.95
C ALA A 39 2.99 -9.46 -11.36
N GLY A 40 2.52 -8.65 -10.42
CA GLY A 40 1.61 -7.54 -10.64
C GLY A 40 2.32 -6.19 -10.62
N ARG A 41 2.25 -5.51 -9.48
CA ARG A 41 2.61 -4.09 -9.32
C ARG A 41 4.01 -3.75 -9.84
N GLU A 42 5.01 -4.57 -9.55
CA GLU A 42 6.39 -4.33 -9.99
C GLU A 42 6.46 -4.30 -11.52
N LYS A 43 5.96 -5.35 -12.15
CA LYS A 43 5.91 -5.47 -13.61
C LYS A 43 5.15 -4.31 -14.24
N GLU A 44 3.95 -3.98 -13.75
CA GLU A 44 3.12 -2.89 -14.26
C GLU A 44 3.83 -1.54 -14.23
N VAL A 45 4.45 -1.19 -13.10
CA VAL A 45 5.13 0.10 -12.94
C VAL A 45 6.35 0.19 -13.87
N PHE A 46 7.17 -0.86 -13.93
CA PHE A 46 8.38 -0.86 -14.75
C PHE A 46 8.07 -0.93 -16.26
N ASP A 47 7.05 -1.68 -16.67
CA ASP A 47 6.59 -1.69 -18.06
C ASP A 47 6.10 -0.31 -18.49
N MET A 48 5.28 0.35 -17.64
CA MET A 48 4.78 1.69 -17.92
C MET A 48 5.92 2.71 -18.01
N ALA A 49 6.89 2.65 -17.10
CA ALA A 49 8.06 3.53 -17.13
C ALA A 49 8.86 3.35 -18.44
N ARG A 50 9.12 2.10 -18.85
CA ARG A 50 9.79 1.80 -20.13
C ARG A 50 9.02 2.36 -21.32
N GLU A 51 7.70 2.21 -21.30
CA GLU A 51 6.84 2.68 -22.39
C GLU A 51 6.84 4.21 -22.51
N ILE A 52 6.79 4.92 -21.39
CA ILE A 52 6.92 6.39 -21.35
C ILE A 52 8.27 6.82 -21.92
N THR A 53 9.36 6.17 -21.51
CA THR A 53 10.70 6.46 -22.04
C THR A 53 10.76 6.21 -23.55
N ARG A 54 10.21 5.09 -24.02
CA ARG A 54 10.19 4.72 -25.45
C ARG A 54 9.41 5.71 -26.30
N ARG A 55 8.27 6.19 -25.79
CA ARG A 55 7.40 7.15 -26.48
C ARG A 55 7.89 8.59 -26.37
N GLY A 56 8.74 8.90 -25.40
CA GLY A 56 9.16 10.26 -25.08
C GLY A 56 8.03 11.13 -24.51
N THR A 57 6.92 10.54 -24.09
CA THR A 57 5.77 11.24 -23.52
C THR A 57 5.03 10.34 -22.53
N ALA A 58 4.47 10.96 -21.48
CA ALA A 58 3.62 10.30 -20.49
C ALA A 58 2.12 10.31 -20.87
N GLU A 59 1.76 10.86 -22.03
CA GLU A 59 0.38 10.89 -22.51
C GLU A 59 -0.20 9.46 -22.56
N GLY A 60 -1.37 9.20 -21.98
CA GLY A 60 -1.95 7.86 -21.92
C GLY A 60 -1.24 6.89 -20.95
N ALA A 61 -0.30 7.35 -20.13
CA ALA A 61 0.15 6.57 -18.97
C ALA A 61 -0.95 6.58 -17.90
N HIS A 62 -1.29 5.41 -17.36
CA HIS A 62 -2.39 5.24 -16.41
C HIS A 62 -1.86 5.03 -14.98
N PHE A 63 -1.36 6.10 -14.35
CA PHE A 63 -1.06 6.08 -12.92
C PHE A 63 -2.22 6.68 -12.12
N HIS A 64 -2.66 5.98 -11.08
CA HIS A 64 -3.68 6.48 -10.17
C HIS A 64 -3.01 7.14 -8.97
N ALA A 65 -3.45 8.35 -8.63
CA ALA A 65 -3.00 9.00 -7.40
C ALA A 65 -3.42 8.15 -6.20
N GLY A 66 -2.45 7.71 -5.40
CA GLY A 66 -2.67 6.84 -4.26
C GLY A 66 -2.60 7.62 -2.94
N ALA A 67 -3.52 7.35 -2.02
CA ALA A 67 -3.53 7.94 -0.68
C ALA A 67 -2.20 7.76 0.09
N HIS A 68 -1.43 6.73 -0.24
CA HIS A 68 -0.11 6.47 0.35
C HIS A 68 0.91 7.58 0.07
N ALA A 69 0.88 8.22 -1.09
CA ALA A 69 1.82 9.31 -1.39
C ALA A 69 1.36 10.61 -0.74
N THR A 70 0.05 10.81 -0.60
CA THR A 70 -0.55 12.04 -0.08
C THR A 70 -0.16 12.32 1.36
N PHE A 71 -0.28 11.34 2.27
CA PHE A 71 0.02 11.58 3.69
C PHE A 71 1.48 12.00 3.94
N ILE A 72 2.40 11.62 3.04
CA ILE A 72 3.82 12.01 3.11
C ILE A 72 3.97 13.51 2.81
N VAL A 73 3.26 14.00 1.79
CA VAL A 73 3.23 15.43 1.44
C VAL A 73 2.55 16.22 2.55
N ASP A 74 1.45 15.70 3.12
CA ASP A 74 0.75 16.35 4.23
C ASP A 74 1.67 16.53 5.44
N LEU A 75 2.45 15.50 5.78
CA LEU A 75 3.46 15.56 6.84
C LEU A 75 4.55 16.59 6.52
N ALA A 76 5.08 16.59 5.29
CA ALA A 76 6.12 17.52 4.88
C ALA A 76 5.64 18.98 4.96
N CYS A 77 4.43 19.26 4.50
CA CYS A 77 3.85 20.59 4.60
C CYS A 77 3.54 20.99 6.05
N ALA A 78 3.07 20.06 6.89
CA ALA A 78 2.84 20.33 8.30
C ALA A 78 4.11 20.76 9.03
N ILE A 79 5.25 20.14 8.69
CA ILE A 79 6.57 20.53 9.20
C ILE A 79 7.00 21.89 8.63
N ALA A 80 6.92 22.07 7.31
CA ALA A 80 7.40 23.27 6.63
C ALA A 80 6.62 24.54 7.01
N PHE A 81 5.31 24.42 7.25
CA PHE A 81 4.42 25.56 7.48
C PHE A 81 3.77 25.57 8.87
N ASN A 82 4.18 24.67 9.78
CA ASN A 82 3.65 24.56 11.14
C ASN A 82 2.11 24.48 11.18
N THR A 83 1.51 23.75 10.25
CA THR A 83 0.05 23.71 10.09
C THR A 83 -0.66 22.88 11.16
N ARG A 84 0.09 22.13 11.99
CA ARG A 84 -0.37 21.20 13.04
C ARG A 84 -1.25 20.03 12.56
N SER A 85 -1.85 20.10 11.36
CA SER A 85 -2.87 19.14 10.90
C SER A 85 -2.79 18.77 9.41
N GLY A 86 -1.72 19.10 8.67
CA GLY A 86 -1.60 18.84 7.22
C GLY A 86 -1.83 20.08 6.35
N CYS A 87 -1.63 19.98 5.04
CA CYS A 87 -1.86 21.06 4.08
C CYS A 87 -2.88 20.58 3.06
N CYS A 88 -4.03 21.28 3.04
CA CYS A 88 -5.27 20.99 2.29
C CYS A 88 -6.22 20.00 2.99
#